data_AF-A0A7C2N4S9-F1
#
_entry.id   AF-A0A7C2N4S9-F1
#
_cell.length_a   1.000
_cell.length_b   1.000
_cell.length_c   1.000
_cell.angle_alpha   90.00
_cell.angle_beta   90.00
_cell.angle_gamma   90.00
#
_symmetry.space_group_name_H-M   'P 1'
#
loop_
_entity.id
_entity.type
_entity.pdbx_description
1 polymer ?
#
loop_
_entity_poly.entity_id
_entity_poly.type
_entity_poly.pdbx_seq_one_letter_code
_entity_poly.pdbx_strand_id
1 'polypeptide(L)' 'MTDIRHLDPKPTAAELPRHLAIIMDGNGRWARRHGMPRPAGHREGVKAVRRVVEACRKRGI' A
#
# COMPACT_ATOMS: atom_id res chain seq x y z
N MET A 1 4.71 -33.24 2.68
CA MET A 1 3.81 -32.11 2.41
C MET A 1 4.44 -30.88 3.05
N THR A 2 5.51 -30.37 2.43
CA THR A 2 6.36 -29.32 3.02
C THR A 2 5.78 -27.97 2.63
N ASP A 3 5.49 -27.11 3.60
CA ASP A 3 4.98 -25.76 3.37
C ASP A 3 6.09 -24.88 2.76
N ILE A 4 6.00 -24.59 1.47
CA ILE A 4 6.99 -23.85 0.68
C ILE A 4 6.83 -22.32 0.86
N ARG A 5 5.96 -21.84 1.76
CA ARG A 5 5.58 -20.42 1.81
C ARG A 5 6.40 -19.54 2.77
N HIS A 6 7.57 -19.98 3.25
CA HIS A 6 8.28 -19.23 4.30
C HIS A 6 9.81 -19.26 4.27
N LEU A 7 10.45 -19.19 3.09
CA LEU A 7 11.92 -19.18 2.99
C LEU A 7 12.52 -18.03 2.17
N ASP A 8 11.77 -16.95 1.93
CA ASP A 8 12.42 -15.75 1.41
C ASP A 8 13.06 -15.00 2.59
N PRO A 9 14.40 -14.84 2.62
CA PRO A 9 15.04 -14.05 3.65
C PRO A 9 14.50 -12.62 3.61
N LYS A 10 14.30 -12.02 4.78
CA LYS A 10 13.90 -10.62 4.86
C LYS A 10 14.95 -9.79 4.10
N PRO A 11 14.55 -8.90 3.17
CA PRO A 11 15.49 -8.10 2.41
C PRO A 11 16.36 -7.28 3.37
N THR A 12 17.65 -7.26 3.07
CA THR A 12 18.63 -6.39 3.70
C THR A 12 18.32 -4.93 3.36
N ALA A 13 18.86 -3.99 4.13
CA ALA A 13 18.68 -2.56 3.86
C ALA A 13 19.21 -2.15 2.47
N ALA A 14 20.18 -2.88 1.91
CA ALA A 14 20.73 -2.63 0.59
C ALA A 14 19.79 -3.06 -0.55
N GLU A 15 18.87 -3.98 -0.29
CA GLU A 15 17.90 -4.51 -1.25
C GLU A 15 16.58 -3.73 -1.25
N LEU A 16 16.36 -2.87 -0.26
CA LEU A 16 15.18 -2.01 -0.17
C LEU A 16 15.34 -0.75 -1.03
N PRO A 17 14.26 -0.28 -1.69
CA PRO A 17 14.30 0.98 -2.41
C PRO A 17 14.54 2.13 -1.43
N ARG A 18 15.50 3.00 -1.76
CA ARG A 18 15.81 4.20 -0.96
C ARG A 18 14.77 5.32 -1.12
N HIS A 19 14.00 5.27 -2.19
CA HIS A 19 12.95 6.24 -2.49
C HIS A 19 11.85 5.56 -3.30
N LEU A 20 10.60 5.83 -2.93
CA LEU A 20 9.42 5.28 -3.58
C LEU A 20 8.46 6.43 -3.90
N ALA A 21 8.02 6.50 -5.17
CA ALA A 21 6.98 7.41 -5.60
C ALA A 21 5.76 6.61 -6.07
N ILE A 22 4.57 6.99 -5.62
CA ILE A 22 3.31 6.31 -5.95
C ILE A 22 2.33 7.34 -6.50
N ILE A 23 1.78 7.07 -7.67
CA ILE A 23 0.61 7.80 -8.20
C ILE A 23 -0.64 7.07 -7.70
N MET A 24 -1.39 7.73 -6.82
CA MET A 24 -2.66 7.18 -6.36
C MET A 24 -3.78 7.49 -7.35
N ASP A 25 -4.28 6.45 -8.03
CA ASP A 25 -5.46 6.52 -8.88
C ASP A 25 -6.59 5.62 -8.34
N GLY A 26 -7.82 5.89 -8.77
CA GLY A 26 -8.95 4.99 -8.60
C GLY A 26 -9.90 5.33 -7.46
N ASN A 27 -9.63 6.39 -6.68
CA ASN A 27 -10.51 6.82 -5.58
C ASN A 27 -11.97 7.04 -6.02
N GLY A 28 -12.18 7.68 -7.17
CA GLY A 28 -13.52 7.87 -7.74
C GLY A 28 -14.18 6.57 -8.19
N ARG A 29 -13.40 5.65 -8.80
CA ARG A 29 -13.89 4.32 -9.19
C ARG A 29 -14.24 3.47 -7.97
N TRP A 30 -13.44 3.57 -6.91
CA TRP A 30 -13.72 2.93 -5.62
C TRP A 30 -15.04 3.42 -5.05
N ALA A 31 -15.26 4.75 -4.97
CA ALA A 31 -16.52 5.30 -4.44
C ALA A 31 -17.73 4.82 -5.25
N ARG A 32 -17.64 4.86 -6.59
CA ARG A 32 -18.70 4.37 -7.49
C ARG A 32 -19.06 2.90 -7.25
N ARG A 33 -18.07 2.02 -7.10
CA ARG A 33 -18.32 0.59 -6.85
C ARG A 33 -19.01 0.31 -5.52
N HIS A 34 -18.91 1.22 -4.55
CA HIS A 34 -19.54 1.09 -3.24
C HIS A 34 -20.83 1.92 -3.11
N GLY A 35 -21.36 2.48 -4.22
CA GLY A 35 -22.55 3.33 -4.19
C GLY A 35 -22.36 4.64 -3.41
N MET A 36 -21.12 5.12 -3.28
CA MET A 36 -20.78 6.28 -2.46
C MET A 36 -20.47 7.53 -3.30
N PRO A 37 -20.68 8.75 -2.75
CA PRO A 37 -20.24 10.00 -3.38
C PRO A 37 -18.71 10.05 -3.56
N ARG A 38 -18.24 10.74 -4.61
CA ARG A 38 -16.79 10.89 -4.91
C ARG A 38 -15.94 11.36 -3.71
N PRO A 39 -16.37 12.33 -2.87
CA PRO A 39 -15.61 12.72 -1.68
C PRO A 39 -15.31 11.58 -0.70
N ALA A 40 -16.17 10.56 -0.61
CA ALA A 40 -15.90 9.38 0.22
C ALA A 40 -14.68 8.61 -0.29
N GLY A 41 -14.52 8.49 -1.61
CA GLY A 41 -13.34 7.89 -2.23
C GLY A 41 -12.06 8.65 -1.92
N HIS A 42 -12.09 9.99 -1.84
CA HIS A 42 -10.93 10.77 -1.42
C HIS A 42 -10.55 10.50 0.04
N ARG A 43 -11.54 10.42 0.94
CA ARG A 43 -11.29 10.08 2.35
C ARG A 43 -10.68 8.68 2.51
N GLU A 44 -11.15 7.71 1.74
CA GLU A 44 -10.54 6.37 1.70
C GLU A 44 -9.15 6.37 1.10
N GLY A 45 -8.90 7.20 0.07
CA GLY A 45 -7.57 7.44 -0.46
C GLY A 45 -6.59 7.92 0.61
N VAL A 46 -7.00 8.86 1.47
CA VAL A 46 -6.17 9.32 2.60
C VAL A 46 -5.86 8.18 3.58
N LYS A 47 -6.83 7.32 3.89
CA LYS A 47 -6.59 6.15 4.75
C LYS A 47 -5.60 5.18 4.08
N ALA A 48 -5.68 4.99 2.76
CA ALA A 48 -4.75 4.16 2.01
C ALA A 48 -3.31 4.71 2.07
N VAL A 49 -3.12 6.03 1.87
CA VAL A 49 -1.80 6.69 2.04
C VAL A 49 -1.23 6.38 3.41
N ARG A 50 -2.00 6.60 4.48
CA ARG A 50 -1.53 6.39 5.84
C ARG A 50 -1.07 4.94 6.06
N ARG A 51 -1.81 3.95 5.57
CA ARG A 51 -1.40 2.55 5.65
C ARG A 51 -0.10 2.27 4.90
N VAL A 52 0.06 2.84 3.71
CA VAL A 52 1.26 2.66 2.89
C VAL A 52 2.48 3.29 3.56
N VAL A 53 2.38 4.53 4.02
CA VAL A 53 3.48 5.24 4.71
C VAL A 53 3.92 4.49 5.97
N GLU A 54 2.97 4.04 6.80
CA GLU A 54 3.31 3.26 7.99
C GLU A 54 3.94 1.91 7.65
N ALA A 55 3.51 1.28 6.55
CA ALA A 55 4.11 0.03 6.09
C ALA A 55 5.54 0.24 5.57
N CYS A 56 5.80 1.30 4.79
CA CYS A 56 7.14 1.67 4.34
C CYS A 56 8.07 1.89 5.53
N ARG A 57 7.65 2.73 6.48
CA ARG A 57 8.42 3.02 7.70
C ARG A 57 8.77 1.75 8.49
N LYS A 58 7.81 0.84 8.67
CA LYS A 58 8.04 -0.45 9.37
C LYS A 58 9.01 -1.37 8.62
N ARG A 59 9.08 -1.24 7.30
CA ARG A 59 9.95 -2.06 6.43
C ARG A 59 11.33 -1.46 6.26
N GLY A 60 11.57 -0.22 6.67
CA GLY A 60 12.84 0.49 6.47
C GLY A 60 13.00 1.03 5.05
N ILE A 61 11.87 1.24 4.35
CA ILE A 61 11.78 2.02 3.11
C ILE A 61 11.63 3.49 3.49
#